data_AF-A0A9E6JXU6-F1
#
_entry.id   AF-A0A9E6JXU6-F1
#
_cell.length_a   1.000
_cell.length_b   1.000
_cell.length_c   1.000
_cell.angle_alpha   90.00
_cell.angle_beta   90.00
_cell.angle_gamma   90.00
#
_symmetry.space_group_name_H-M   'P 1'
#
loop_
_entity.id
_entity.type
_entity.pdbx_description
1 polymer ?
#
loop_
_entity_poly.entity_id
_entity_poly.type
_entity_poly.pdbx_seq_one_letter_code
_entity_poly.pdbx_strand_id
1 'polypeptide(L)'
;MQALSNATAMLTFTFAIPKAEQKQSGDQTVSLITSSTVDNQIPGTAYPVPSFSYVVQGRIQSVRITQQSGAGTLENVSLKFQGTALSDEPIGLGTESQIASASQQAPPSTYPARMLEWHYGGSLRGTEISNLKISPYTYNAGTKTLSYVQQVTVEVVLNTAKSTAQNLSLGLDQSTILKKAPASRKSFSKSTSLLGQTTTSKTLIQAGLQKQTTAASTLSTGYGNLSVKPMYRMIINTDGIYRIGYFEFQDTKFPSEFFNADPRTFRIFNKGREVPILVKGEGDGQFNRDDYLEFIAEAHRIGLSDKNRPDMYNDPYTDENVYYFYWETAVTDANRGLRMVDVPGQIRRNIPLKSSFNLSGKSFRSTLHFEKDNLQGERLSGFYSLFNQEEYAKTRNHTDARDLKFWDEI
;
A
#
# COMPACT_ATOMS: atom_id res chain seq x y z
N MET A 1 26.61 -6.87 -24.20
CA MET A 1 26.18 -8.20 -23.72
C MET A 1 26.20 -9.14 -24.90
N GLN A 2 26.81 -10.31 -24.77
CA GLN A 2 26.86 -11.31 -25.84
C GLN A 2 26.37 -12.65 -25.27
N ALA A 3 25.29 -13.20 -25.84
CA ALA A 3 24.82 -14.53 -25.46
C ALA A 3 25.74 -15.59 -26.09
N LEU A 4 26.25 -16.51 -25.27
CA LEU A 4 27.08 -17.63 -25.74
C LEU A 4 26.23 -18.90 -25.95
N SER A 5 25.16 -19.06 -25.17
CA SER A 5 24.19 -20.15 -25.25
C SER A 5 22.84 -19.68 -24.68
N ASN A 6 21.80 -20.50 -24.70
CA ASN A 6 20.52 -20.16 -24.05
C ASN A 6 20.63 -19.96 -22.53
N ALA A 7 21.67 -20.52 -21.89
CA ALA A 7 21.89 -20.45 -20.45
C ALA A 7 23.00 -19.45 -20.07
N THR A 8 23.91 -19.13 -20.99
CA THR A 8 25.15 -18.40 -20.67
C THR A 8 25.22 -17.06 -21.39
N ALA A 9 25.50 -16.00 -20.65
CA ALA A 9 25.68 -14.65 -21.15
C ALA A 9 27.00 -14.02 -20.68
N MET A 10 27.61 -13.23 -21.56
CA MET A 10 28.78 -12.42 -21.26
C MET A 10 28.40 -10.96 -21.05
N LEU A 11 28.80 -10.43 -19.89
CA LEU A 11 28.60 -9.05 -19.50
C LEU A 11 29.95 -8.37 -19.34
N THR A 12 30.11 -7.20 -19.97
CA THR A 12 31.33 -6.40 -19.86
C THR A 12 30.97 -5.09 -19.21
N PHE A 13 31.64 -4.78 -18.10
CA PHE A 13 31.45 -3.57 -17.32
C PHE A 13 32.70 -2.71 -17.41
N THR A 14 32.50 -1.41 -17.57
CA THR A 14 33.58 -0.42 -17.65
C THR A 14 33.42 0.59 -16.52
N PHE A 15 34.51 0.84 -15.81
CA PHE A 15 34.61 1.69 -14.63
C PHE A 15 35.70 2.73 -14.85
N ALA A 16 35.44 3.96 -14.43
CA ALA A 16 36.43 5.02 -14.47
C ALA A 16 37.52 4.83 -13.41
N ILE A 17 38.69 5.44 -13.64
CA ILE A 17 39.74 5.46 -12.63
C ILE A 17 39.23 6.25 -11.41
N PRO A 18 39.28 5.69 -10.19
CA PRO A 18 38.85 6.40 -9.00
C PRO A 18 39.81 7.54 -8.68
N LYS A 19 39.32 8.57 -7.99
CA LYS A 19 40.13 9.63 -7.40
C LYS A 19 39.92 9.61 -5.89
N ALA A 20 40.99 9.83 -5.13
CA ALA A 20 40.91 10.02 -3.69
C ALA A 20 40.93 11.52 -3.41
N GLU A 21 39.78 12.07 -3.02
CA GLU A 21 39.64 13.49 -2.70
C GLU A 21 39.54 13.68 -1.19
N GLN A 22 40.21 14.71 -0.67
CA GLN A 22 40.09 15.10 0.73
C GLN A 22 38.94 16.09 0.87
N LYS A 23 37.89 15.71 1.62
CA LYS A 23 36.76 16.60 1.91
C LYS A 23 36.77 16.96 3.39
N GLN A 24 36.70 18.26 3.70
CA GLN A 24 36.50 18.73 5.07
C GLN A 24 35.04 18.51 5.45
N SER A 25 34.80 17.81 6.56
CA SER A 25 33.47 17.62 7.15
C SER A 25 33.55 18.07 8.60
N GLY A 26 33.30 19.36 8.84
CA GLY A 26 33.59 20.00 10.13
C GLY A 26 35.09 20.13 10.37
N ASP A 27 35.55 19.76 11.56
CA ASP A 27 36.97 19.82 11.99
C ASP A 27 37.80 18.59 11.54
N GLN A 28 37.22 17.69 10.74
CA GLN A 28 37.86 16.45 10.29
C GLN A 28 38.05 16.43 8.77
N THR A 29 39.26 16.07 8.34
CA THR A 29 39.57 15.75 6.95
C THR A 29 39.20 14.29 6.68
N VAL A 30 38.26 14.05 5.75
CA VAL A 30 37.81 12.71 5.37
C VAL A 30 38.20 12.46 3.91
N SER A 31 38.97 11.41 3.64
CA SER A 31 39.22 10.97 2.27
C SER A 31 38.00 10.24 1.72
N LEU A 32 37.47 10.69 0.59
CA LEU A 32 36.37 10.06 -0.14
C LEU A 32 36.88 9.56 -1.49
N ILE A 33 36.42 8.36 -1.89
CA ILE A 33 36.67 7.85 -3.23
C ILE A 33 35.57 8.32 -4.17
N THR A 34 35.94 9.09 -5.19
CA THR A 34 35.04 9.55 -6.25
C THR A 34 35.38 8.83 -7.56
N SER A 35 34.38 8.57 -8.39
CA SER A 35 34.52 8.00 -9.73
C SER A 35 33.55 8.72 -10.66
N SER A 36 33.90 8.90 -11.93
CA SER A 36 32.96 9.45 -12.91
C SER A 36 31.90 8.43 -13.33
N THR A 37 32.08 7.15 -13.00
CA THR A 37 31.03 6.13 -13.12
C THR A 37 30.15 6.21 -11.89
N VAL A 38 28.96 6.81 -12.03
CA VAL A 38 27.99 7.01 -10.94
C VAL A 38 26.82 6.04 -11.02
N ASP A 39 26.51 5.55 -12.22
CA ASP A 39 25.37 4.67 -12.45
C ASP A 39 25.51 3.36 -11.64
N ASN A 40 24.45 3.00 -10.92
CA ASN A 40 24.37 1.80 -10.09
C ASN A 40 25.39 1.75 -8.93
N GLN A 41 26.02 2.88 -8.59
CA GLN A 41 26.95 2.98 -7.48
C GLN A 41 26.23 2.82 -6.14
N ILE A 42 26.79 1.97 -5.27
CA ILE A 42 26.38 1.78 -3.89
C ILE A 42 27.56 2.09 -2.97
N PRO A 43 27.34 2.78 -1.82
CA PRO A 43 28.39 3.04 -0.85
C PRO A 43 28.82 1.73 -0.17
N GLY A 44 30.10 1.65 0.16
CA GLY A 44 30.62 0.59 1.01
C GLY A 44 30.15 0.74 2.46
N THR A 45 29.95 -0.38 3.13
CA THR A 45 29.46 -0.47 4.51
C THR A 45 30.56 -0.30 5.56
N ALA A 46 31.77 -0.84 5.30
CA ALA A 46 32.88 -0.77 6.26
C ALA A 46 33.80 0.42 5.99
N TYR A 47 34.11 0.65 4.72
CA TYR A 47 34.84 1.81 4.22
C TYR A 47 34.03 2.45 3.09
N PRO A 48 34.17 3.76 2.87
CA PRO A 48 33.51 4.48 1.78
C PRO A 48 34.16 4.18 0.40
N VAL A 49 34.27 2.88 0.08
CA VAL A 49 34.73 2.37 -1.22
C VAL A 49 33.49 2.00 -2.04
N PRO A 50 33.28 2.62 -3.21
CA PRO A 50 32.10 2.34 -3.99
C PRO A 50 32.12 0.95 -4.62
N SER A 51 30.97 0.29 -4.59
CA SER A 51 30.68 -0.90 -5.38
C SER A 51 29.54 -0.59 -6.35
N PHE A 52 29.27 -1.47 -7.30
CA PHE A 52 28.24 -1.27 -8.32
C PHE A 52 27.25 -2.43 -8.31
N SER A 53 25.96 -2.15 -8.19
CA SER A 53 24.91 -3.16 -8.06
C SER A 53 23.97 -3.12 -9.24
N TYR A 54 24.01 -4.17 -10.05
CA TYR A 54 23.19 -4.31 -11.24
C TYR A 54 22.04 -5.28 -10.99
N VAL A 55 20.84 -4.85 -11.34
CA VAL A 55 19.70 -5.78 -11.37
C VAL A 55 19.74 -6.55 -12.68
N VAL A 56 19.56 -7.86 -12.59
CA VAL A 56 19.58 -8.78 -13.73
C VAL A 56 18.21 -9.46 -13.83
N GLN A 57 17.58 -9.35 -15.00
CA GLN A 57 16.32 -10.07 -15.27
C GLN A 57 16.63 -11.53 -15.59
N GLY A 58 16.56 -12.35 -14.57
CA GLY A 58 16.70 -13.79 -14.63
C GLY A 58 17.33 -14.35 -13.36
N ARG A 59 17.09 -15.62 -13.08
CA ARG A 59 17.74 -16.30 -11.96
C ARG A 59 19.15 -16.72 -12.32
N ILE A 60 20.13 -16.05 -11.72
CA ILE A 60 21.53 -16.42 -11.79
C ILE A 60 21.76 -17.72 -11.00
N GLN A 61 22.45 -18.68 -11.61
CA GLN A 61 22.92 -19.92 -10.96
C GLN A 61 24.40 -19.83 -10.57
N SER A 62 25.21 -19.21 -11.43
CA SER A 62 26.62 -18.98 -11.15
C SER A 62 27.12 -17.77 -11.93
N VAL A 63 28.19 -17.18 -11.40
CA VAL A 63 28.87 -16.04 -12.01
C VAL A 63 30.37 -16.22 -11.82
N ARG A 64 31.14 -15.96 -12.87
CA ARG A 64 32.61 -15.93 -12.79
C ARG A 64 33.18 -14.77 -13.58
N ILE A 65 34.32 -14.25 -13.11
CA ILE A 65 35.09 -13.28 -13.87
C ILE A 65 35.94 -14.05 -14.89
N THR A 66 35.87 -13.67 -16.16
CA THR A 66 36.65 -14.29 -17.23
C THR A 66 37.83 -13.43 -17.67
N GLN A 67 37.70 -12.10 -17.57
CA GLN A 67 38.74 -11.16 -17.99
C GLN A 67 38.68 -9.87 -17.16
N GLN A 68 39.86 -9.31 -16.88
CA GLN A 68 40.05 -8.01 -16.23
C GLN A 68 41.11 -7.23 -17.01
N SER A 69 40.91 -5.92 -17.18
CA SER A 69 41.91 -5.04 -17.81
C SER A 69 41.90 -3.64 -17.21
N GLY A 70 43.00 -2.89 -17.43
CA GLY A 70 43.19 -1.55 -16.87
C GLY A 70 43.34 -1.58 -15.35
N ALA A 71 44.17 -2.49 -14.83
CA ALA A 71 44.47 -2.56 -13.41
C ALA A 71 45.47 -1.46 -13.00
N GLY A 72 45.28 -0.86 -11.85
CA GLY A 72 46.20 0.12 -11.28
C GLY A 72 46.04 0.26 -9.76
N THR A 73 46.93 1.05 -9.14
CA THR A 73 46.93 1.28 -7.70
C THR A 73 47.09 2.77 -7.41
N LEU A 74 46.32 3.28 -6.47
CA LEU A 74 46.51 4.59 -5.86
C LEU A 74 47.16 4.40 -4.49
N GLU A 75 48.22 5.16 -4.25
CA GLU A 75 48.93 5.20 -2.97
C GLU A 75 48.42 6.33 -2.08
N ASN A 76 48.74 6.27 -0.78
CA ASN A 76 48.41 7.31 0.21
C ASN A 76 46.90 7.56 0.38
N VAL A 77 46.08 6.53 0.21
CA VAL A 77 44.63 6.59 0.43
C VAL A 77 44.33 6.23 1.88
N SER A 78 43.76 7.15 2.67
CA SER A 78 43.41 6.90 4.07
C SER A 78 41.90 7.03 4.29
N LEU A 79 41.19 5.91 4.35
CA LEU A 79 39.73 5.88 4.53
C LEU A 79 39.34 5.67 6.00
N LYS A 80 38.29 6.37 6.44
CA LYS A 80 37.70 6.18 7.78
C LYS A 80 36.86 4.90 7.81
N PHE A 81 37.09 4.05 8.81
CA PHE A 81 36.24 2.90 9.08
C PHE A 81 34.88 3.39 9.63
N GLN A 82 33.79 2.95 9.02
CA GLN A 82 32.42 3.38 9.35
C GLN A 82 31.68 2.42 10.26
N GLY A 83 32.19 1.19 10.44
CA GLY A 83 31.53 0.15 11.24
C GLY A 83 30.25 -0.37 10.60
N THR A 84 30.03 -1.68 10.63
CA THR A 84 28.74 -2.29 10.27
C THR A 84 27.80 -2.23 11.46
N ALA A 85 27.25 -1.05 11.75
CA ALA A 85 26.09 -0.99 12.64
C ALA A 85 24.87 -1.51 11.86
N LEU A 86 24.62 -2.81 11.93
CA LEU A 86 23.30 -3.35 11.64
C LEU A 86 22.41 -2.99 12.84
N SER A 87 21.98 -1.74 12.91
CA SER A 87 20.82 -1.40 13.73
C SER A 87 19.60 -1.68 12.87
N ASP A 88 19.02 -2.88 13.04
CA ASP A 88 17.65 -3.14 12.60
C ASP A 88 16.74 -2.62 13.71
N GLU A 89 16.70 -1.29 13.85
CA GLU A 89 15.83 -0.63 14.82
C GLU A 89 14.40 -0.63 14.27
N PRO A 90 13.45 -1.34 14.90
CA PRO A 90 12.07 -1.29 14.49
C PRO A 90 11.57 0.14 14.67
N ILE A 91 10.96 0.68 13.63
CA ILE A 91 10.32 2.00 13.67
C ILE A 91 9.29 1.99 14.81
N GLY A 92 9.50 2.79 15.85
CA GLY A 92 8.55 2.96 16.97
C GLY A 92 9.00 2.49 18.36
N LEU A 93 10.24 1.98 18.53
CA LEU A 93 10.79 1.81 19.88
C LEU A 93 11.31 3.16 20.41
N GLY A 94 10.75 3.62 21.54
CA GLY A 94 11.26 4.78 22.26
C GLY A 94 12.72 4.57 22.68
N THR A 95 13.45 5.69 22.78
CA THR A 95 14.89 5.82 23.10
C THR A 95 15.33 5.29 24.49
N GLU A 96 14.60 4.37 25.11
CA GLU A 96 14.84 3.90 26.47
C GLU A 96 15.25 2.43 26.61
N SER A 97 15.73 1.80 25.55
CA SER A 97 16.52 0.58 25.71
C SER A 97 17.74 0.65 24.83
N GLN A 98 18.87 1.04 25.43
CA GLN A 98 20.18 0.73 24.89
C GLN A 98 20.27 -0.80 24.79
N ILE A 99 19.84 -1.35 23.66
CA ILE A 99 20.16 -2.72 23.28
C ILE A 99 21.69 -2.75 23.23
N ALA A 100 22.27 -3.66 24.01
CA ALA A 100 23.72 -3.79 24.16
C ALA A 100 24.40 -3.71 22.79
N SER A 101 25.28 -2.72 22.68
CA SER A 101 26.09 -2.37 21.51
C SER A 101 26.36 -3.55 20.60
N ALA A 102 25.92 -3.43 19.35
CA ALA A 102 26.31 -4.30 18.25
C ALA A 102 27.82 -4.60 18.36
N SER A 103 28.19 -5.87 18.25
CA SER A 103 29.59 -6.30 18.27
C SER A 103 30.41 -5.42 17.33
N GLN A 104 31.31 -4.61 17.89
CA GLN A 104 32.20 -3.77 17.10
C GLN A 104 33.11 -4.71 16.28
N GLN A 105 32.72 -4.95 15.03
CA GLN A 105 33.49 -5.78 14.12
C GLN A 105 34.82 -5.08 13.85
N ALA A 106 35.93 -5.80 14.03
CA ALA A 106 37.26 -5.25 13.77
C ALA A 106 37.37 -4.78 12.30
N PRO A 107 38.09 -3.67 12.04
CA PRO A 107 38.23 -3.14 10.69
C PRO A 107 38.88 -4.17 9.76
N PRO A 108 38.26 -4.51 8.61
CA PRO A 108 38.84 -5.48 7.71
C PRO A 108 40.12 -4.93 7.08
N SER A 109 41.12 -5.80 6.89
CA SER A 109 42.41 -5.44 6.28
C SER A 109 42.29 -5.16 4.78
N THR A 110 41.38 -5.85 4.10
CA THR A 110 41.04 -5.64 2.69
C THR A 110 39.53 -5.49 2.53
N TYR A 111 39.09 -4.53 1.72
CA TYR A 111 37.69 -4.24 1.52
C TYR A 111 37.37 -3.79 0.09
N PRO A 112 36.31 -4.33 -0.54
CA PRO A 112 35.48 -5.43 -0.07
C PRO A 112 36.21 -6.78 -0.14
N ALA A 113 35.73 -7.77 0.62
CA ALA A 113 36.33 -9.11 0.67
C ALA A 113 36.22 -9.87 -0.66
N ARG A 114 35.20 -9.56 -1.46
CA ARG A 114 34.94 -10.15 -2.77
C ARG A 114 34.68 -9.06 -3.79
N MET A 115 35.31 -9.21 -4.96
CA MET A 115 35.08 -8.34 -6.11
C MET A 115 33.74 -8.62 -6.79
N LEU A 116 33.22 -9.84 -6.68
CA LEU A 116 32.02 -10.28 -7.38
C LEU A 116 31.11 -11.01 -6.39
N GLU A 117 29.89 -10.53 -6.27
CA GLU A 117 28.84 -11.10 -5.42
C GLU A 117 27.53 -11.11 -6.19
N TRP A 118 26.68 -12.11 -5.96
CA TRP A 118 25.37 -12.16 -6.56
C TRP A 118 24.36 -12.82 -5.62
N HIS A 119 23.10 -12.43 -5.74
CA HIS A 119 22.02 -13.02 -4.97
C HIS A 119 20.73 -13.11 -5.80
N TYR A 120 19.89 -14.09 -5.50
CA TYR A 120 18.55 -14.16 -6.07
C TYR A 120 17.61 -13.28 -5.25
N GLY A 121 17.00 -12.29 -5.90
CA GLY A 121 16.08 -11.32 -5.27
C GLY A 121 14.63 -11.79 -5.23
N GLY A 122 14.26 -12.79 -6.03
CA GLY A 122 12.90 -13.33 -6.08
C GLY A 122 12.27 -13.23 -7.47
N SER A 123 10.94 -13.21 -7.53
CA SER A 123 10.19 -13.07 -8.79
C SER A 123 9.15 -11.97 -8.71
N LEU A 124 9.15 -11.10 -9.72
CA LEU A 124 8.14 -10.05 -9.89
C LEU A 124 7.27 -10.39 -11.10
N ARG A 125 5.98 -10.68 -10.84
CA ARG A 125 5.00 -11.03 -11.88
C ARG A 125 5.48 -12.15 -12.82
N GLY A 126 6.21 -13.13 -12.28
CA GLY A 126 6.75 -14.26 -13.05
C GLY A 126 8.10 -14.03 -13.70
N THR A 127 8.61 -12.80 -13.69
CA THR A 127 9.99 -12.50 -14.12
C THR A 127 10.91 -12.73 -12.92
N GLU A 128 11.91 -13.60 -13.07
CA GLU A 128 12.92 -13.82 -12.02
C GLU A 128 13.89 -12.64 -11.98
N ILE A 129 14.32 -12.25 -10.78
CA ILE A 129 15.21 -11.11 -10.57
C ILE A 129 16.39 -11.56 -9.71
N SER A 130 17.59 -11.29 -10.18
CA SER A 130 18.83 -11.44 -9.44
C SER A 130 19.55 -10.10 -9.33
N ASN A 131 20.37 -9.95 -8.31
CA ASN A 131 21.28 -8.82 -8.17
C ASN A 131 22.70 -9.31 -8.39
N LEU A 132 23.47 -8.51 -9.12
CA LEU A 132 24.89 -8.73 -9.40
C LEU A 132 25.66 -7.52 -8.89
N LYS A 133 26.48 -7.72 -7.87
CA LYS A 133 27.34 -6.69 -7.29
C LYS A 133 28.79 -6.90 -7.76
N ILE A 134 29.38 -5.84 -8.28
CA ILE A 134 30.76 -5.79 -8.76
C ILE A 134 31.48 -4.67 -8.02
N SER A 135 32.62 -5.00 -7.43
CA SER A 135 33.45 -4.09 -6.66
C SER A 135 34.80 -3.93 -7.35
N PRO A 136 34.94 -3.01 -8.32
CA PRO A 136 36.16 -2.86 -9.10
C PRO A 136 37.30 -2.21 -8.31
N TYR A 137 37.01 -1.65 -7.14
CA TYR A 137 37.95 -0.97 -6.27
C TYR A 137 38.12 -1.75 -4.97
N THR A 138 39.38 -2.04 -4.62
CA THR A 138 39.75 -2.78 -3.41
C THR A 138 40.71 -1.95 -2.59
N TYR A 139 40.32 -1.62 -1.37
CA TYR A 139 41.12 -0.89 -0.41
C TYR A 139 41.84 -1.84 0.53
N ASN A 140 43.14 -1.63 0.72
CA ASN A 140 43.94 -2.28 1.74
C ASN A 140 44.28 -1.27 2.84
N ALA A 141 43.72 -1.50 4.03
CA ALA A 141 43.88 -0.59 5.17
C ALA A 141 45.29 -0.62 5.78
N GLY A 142 46.00 -1.76 5.66
CA GLY A 142 47.36 -1.89 6.18
C GLY A 142 48.39 -1.14 5.34
N THR A 143 48.26 -1.20 4.01
CA THR A 143 49.18 -0.51 3.08
C THR A 143 48.69 0.87 2.67
N LYS A 144 47.46 1.27 3.02
CA LYS A 144 46.83 2.53 2.60
C LYS A 144 46.80 2.70 1.07
N THR A 145 46.53 1.59 0.38
CA THR A 145 46.47 1.54 -1.09
C THR A 145 45.07 1.18 -1.57
N LEU A 146 44.66 1.78 -2.69
CA LEU A 146 43.44 1.42 -3.40
C LEU A 146 43.79 0.83 -4.76
N SER A 147 43.55 -0.46 -4.94
CA SER A 147 43.65 -1.12 -6.25
C SER A 147 42.35 -0.92 -7.02
N TYR A 148 42.44 -0.73 -8.33
CA TYR A 148 41.29 -0.59 -9.22
C TYR A 148 41.44 -1.41 -10.50
N VAL A 149 40.31 -1.72 -11.14
CA VAL A 149 40.23 -2.33 -12.47
C VAL A 149 39.23 -1.54 -13.33
N GLN A 150 39.62 -1.12 -14.52
CA GLN A 150 38.76 -0.33 -15.42
C GLN A 150 37.75 -1.17 -16.19
N GLN A 151 38.04 -2.43 -16.49
CA GLN A 151 37.12 -3.28 -17.25
C GLN A 151 37.05 -4.69 -16.67
N VAL A 152 35.83 -5.18 -16.48
CA VAL A 152 35.56 -6.50 -15.92
C VAL A 152 34.58 -7.21 -16.83
N THR A 153 35.00 -8.35 -17.36
CA THR A 153 34.13 -9.24 -18.14
C THR A 153 33.73 -10.42 -17.27
N VAL A 154 32.42 -10.63 -17.20
CA VAL A 154 31.77 -11.58 -16.32
C VAL A 154 30.92 -12.53 -17.16
N GLU A 155 31.10 -13.82 -16.92
CA GLU A 155 30.23 -14.87 -17.45
C GLU A 155 29.15 -15.18 -16.42
N VAL A 156 27.88 -15.08 -16.85
CA VAL A 156 26.70 -15.36 -16.04
C VAL A 156 26.00 -16.59 -16.60
N VAL A 157 25.75 -17.57 -15.75
CA VAL A 157 24.93 -18.75 -16.07
C VAL A 157 23.56 -18.59 -15.42
N LEU A 158 22.52 -18.70 -16.22
CA LEU A 158 21.12 -18.52 -15.85
C LEU A 158 20.38 -19.84 -15.75
N ASN A 159 19.35 -19.86 -14.92
CA ASN A 159 18.37 -20.93 -14.89
C ASN A 159 17.41 -20.81 -16.09
N THR A 160 17.48 -21.79 -17.01
CA THR A 160 16.70 -21.80 -18.24
C THR A 160 15.21 -22.11 -18.08
N ALA A 161 14.76 -22.49 -16.87
CA ALA A 161 13.36 -22.83 -16.64
C ALA A 161 12.39 -21.66 -16.88
N LYS A 162 12.85 -20.41 -16.69
CA LYS A 162 12.04 -19.19 -16.86
C LYS A 162 12.80 -18.01 -17.46
N SER A 163 14.12 -18.13 -17.64
CA SER A 163 15.00 -17.04 -18.07
C SER A 163 15.97 -17.55 -19.11
N THR A 164 16.17 -16.83 -20.22
CA THR A 164 17.16 -17.19 -21.26
C THR A 164 18.17 -16.08 -21.45
N ALA A 165 19.38 -16.42 -21.86
CA ALA A 165 20.46 -15.46 -22.11
C ALA A 165 20.10 -14.41 -23.19
N GLN A 166 19.22 -14.75 -24.14
CA GLN A 166 18.74 -13.83 -25.17
C GLN A 166 17.76 -12.78 -24.64
N ASN A 167 17.04 -13.11 -23.57
CA ASN A 167 16.09 -12.20 -22.90
C ASN A 167 16.71 -11.56 -21.65
N LEU A 168 18.00 -11.80 -21.40
CA LEU A 168 18.73 -11.22 -20.29
C LEU A 168 18.82 -9.71 -20.51
N SER A 169 18.40 -8.95 -19.51
CA SER A 169 18.55 -7.50 -19.50
C SER A 169 19.13 -7.04 -18.16
N LEU A 170 19.96 -6.00 -18.25
CA LEU A 170 20.47 -5.26 -17.11
C LEU A 170 19.49 -4.12 -16.80
N GLY A 171 19.10 -4.00 -15.53
CA GLY A 171 18.07 -3.08 -15.07
C GLY A 171 16.66 -3.68 -15.08
N LEU A 172 15.74 -2.99 -14.41
CA LEU A 172 14.32 -3.32 -14.37
C LEU A 172 13.54 -2.31 -15.18
N ASP A 173 12.97 -2.74 -16.32
CA ASP A 173 11.90 -1.98 -16.94
C ASP A 173 10.60 -2.27 -16.18
N GLN A 174 10.39 -1.49 -15.13
CA GLN A 174 9.22 -1.60 -14.27
C GLN A 174 7.92 -1.49 -15.08
N SER A 175 7.88 -0.65 -16.11
CA SER A 175 6.67 -0.42 -16.91
C SER A 175 6.25 -1.68 -17.68
N THR A 176 7.21 -2.39 -18.26
CA THR A 176 6.98 -3.64 -18.98
C THR A 176 6.63 -4.77 -18.02
N ILE A 177 7.31 -4.87 -16.87
CA ILE A 177 7.04 -5.91 -15.88
C ILE A 177 5.65 -5.72 -15.24
N LEU A 178 5.24 -4.48 -14.95
CA LEU A 178 3.93 -4.17 -14.35
C LEU A 178 2.76 -4.37 -15.33
N LYS A 179 3.00 -4.38 -16.64
CA LYS A 179 2.00 -4.74 -17.66
C LYS A 179 1.79 -6.26 -17.76
N LYS A 180 2.77 -7.09 -17.39
CA LYS A 180 2.63 -8.55 -17.41
C LYS A 180 1.60 -9.03 -16.39
N ALA A 181 0.75 -9.98 -16.78
CA ALA A 181 -0.14 -10.65 -15.84
C ALA A 181 0.69 -11.41 -14.78
N PRO A 182 0.34 -11.35 -13.48
CA PRO A 182 1.06 -12.08 -12.45
C PRO A 182 0.99 -13.59 -12.71
N ALA A 183 2.15 -14.26 -12.68
CA ALA A 183 2.28 -15.69 -13.02
C ALA A 183 1.46 -16.66 -12.16
N SER A 184 1.05 -16.25 -10.96
CA SER A 184 0.11 -17.02 -10.14
C SER A 184 -0.80 -16.06 -9.39
N ARG A 185 -2.10 -16.15 -9.65
CA ARG A 185 -3.13 -15.63 -8.75
C ARG A 185 -3.55 -16.80 -7.87
N LYS A 186 -2.81 -17.08 -6.79
CA LYS A 186 -3.41 -17.91 -5.75
C LYS A 186 -4.55 -17.09 -5.16
N SER A 187 -5.76 -17.63 -5.21
CA SER A 187 -6.86 -17.09 -4.40
C SER A 187 -6.37 -17.01 -2.96
N PHE A 188 -6.61 -15.89 -2.30
CA PHE A 188 -6.27 -15.71 -0.90
C PHE A 188 -6.88 -16.88 -0.10
N SER A 189 -6.03 -17.79 0.37
CA SER A 189 -6.42 -18.79 1.36
C SER A 189 -6.14 -18.14 2.70
N LYS A 190 -7.16 -18.03 3.56
CA LYS A 190 -6.95 -17.62 4.97
C LYS A 190 -5.81 -18.48 5.51
N SER A 191 -4.75 -17.85 5.99
CA SER A 191 -3.70 -18.57 6.72
C SER A 191 -4.38 -19.17 7.94
N THR A 192 -4.67 -20.47 7.89
CA THR A 192 -5.02 -21.18 9.11
C THR A 192 -3.75 -21.18 9.93
N SER A 193 -3.67 -20.25 10.88
CA SER A 193 -2.58 -20.13 11.84
C SER A 193 -2.09 -21.52 12.25
N LEU A 194 -0.80 -21.77 12.04
CA LEU A 194 -0.09 -22.99 12.44
C LEU A 194 -0.05 -23.16 13.98
N LEU A 195 -0.66 -22.24 14.73
CA LEU A 195 -0.73 -22.20 16.19
C LEU A 195 -2.09 -22.64 16.77
N GLY A 196 -2.83 -23.53 16.10
CA GLY A 196 -4.15 -23.93 16.62
C GLY A 196 -4.81 -25.17 16.05
N GLN A 197 -4.08 -26.04 15.34
CA GLN A 197 -4.64 -27.28 14.81
C GLN A 197 -4.17 -28.49 15.61
N THR A 198 -4.69 -28.66 16.82
CA THR A 198 -4.82 -29.99 17.40
C THR A 198 -6.25 -30.48 17.14
N THR A 199 -6.35 -31.68 16.58
CA THR A 199 -7.58 -32.35 16.12
C THR A 199 -8.65 -32.49 17.21
N THR A 200 -8.28 -32.27 18.48
CA THR A 200 -9.12 -32.34 19.67
C THR A 200 -10.10 -31.18 19.82
N SER A 201 -9.89 -30.04 19.15
CA SER A 201 -10.76 -28.86 19.27
C SER A 201 -11.98 -28.87 18.34
N LYS A 202 -12.02 -29.78 17.34
CA LYS A 202 -13.16 -29.87 16.40
C LYS A 202 -14.39 -30.55 17.01
N THR A 203 -14.22 -31.41 18.02
CA THR A 203 -15.32 -32.23 18.56
C THR A 203 -16.10 -31.53 19.68
N LEU A 204 -15.52 -30.53 20.36
CA LEU A 204 -16.20 -29.82 21.46
C LEU A 204 -17.05 -28.63 21.00
N ILE A 205 -16.77 -28.04 19.83
CA ILE A 205 -17.58 -26.93 19.31
C ILE A 205 -18.87 -27.43 18.66
N GLN A 206 -18.91 -28.69 18.21
CA GLN A 206 -20.07 -29.25 17.52
C GLN A 206 -21.19 -29.73 18.47
N ALA A 207 -20.90 -29.93 19.77
CA ALA A 207 -21.87 -30.39 20.77
C ALA A 207 -22.58 -29.25 21.53
N GLY A 208 -22.08 -28.01 21.49
CA GLY A 208 -22.61 -26.88 22.26
C GLY A 208 -23.51 -25.89 21.49
N LEU A 209 -23.65 -26.04 20.16
CA LEU A 209 -24.33 -25.06 19.30
C LEU A 209 -25.64 -25.59 18.68
N GLN A 210 -26.23 -26.64 19.26
CA GLN A 210 -27.63 -27.01 18.99
C GLN A 210 -28.57 -26.19 19.88
N LYS A 211 -28.62 -24.88 19.65
CA LYS A 211 -29.81 -24.10 19.98
C LYS A 211 -30.00 -22.99 18.96
N GLN A 212 -30.73 -23.39 17.92
CA GLN A 212 -31.46 -22.56 16.99
C GLN A 212 -31.88 -21.22 17.61
N THR A 213 -31.33 -20.13 17.08
CA THR A 213 -32.12 -18.95 16.73
C THR A 213 -31.87 -18.67 15.25
N THR A 214 -32.95 -18.72 14.48
CA THR A 214 -33.05 -18.72 13.02
C THR A 214 -32.72 -17.36 12.37
N ALA A 215 -31.85 -16.55 12.98
CA ALA A 215 -31.49 -15.21 12.48
C ALA A 215 -30.04 -15.08 11.99
N ALA A 216 -29.20 -16.10 12.17
CA ALA A 216 -27.75 -16.01 11.89
C ALA A 216 -27.28 -16.69 10.58
N SER A 217 -28.20 -17.19 9.74
CA SER A 217 -27.86 -17.79 8.44
C SER A 217 -27.74 -16.77 7.30
N THR A 218 -27.97 -15.47 7.54
CA THR A 218 -27.90 -14.42 6.53
C THR A 218 -26.55 -13.67 6.46
N LEU A 219 -25.56 -14.01 7.29
CA LEU A 219 -24.30 -13.27 7.38
C LEU A 219 -23.04 -14.04 6.92
N SER A 220 -23.17 -15.22 6.30
CA SER A 220 -22.02 -16.02 5.86
C SER A 220 -21.92 -16.28 4.36
N THR A 221 -22.78 -15.69 3.53
CA THR A 221 -22.65 -15.77 2.08
C THR A 221 -21.67 -14.71 1.60
N GLY A 222 -20.48 -15.11 1.17
CA GLY A 222 -19.62 -14.24 0.36
C GLY A 222 -20.38 -13.69 -0.84
N TYR A 223 -19.90 -12.57 -1.40
CA TYR A 223 -20.45 -11.84 -2.56
C TYR A 223 -20.74 -12.65 -3.85
N GLY A 224 -20.63 -13.99 -3.82
CA GLY A 224 -20.85 -14.88 -4.95
C GLY A 224 -22.23 -15.56 -5.04
N ASN A 225 -23.13 -15.40 -4.05
CA ASN A 225 -24.49 -15.95 -4.10
C ASN A 225 -25.54 -14.96 -3.56
N LEU A 226 -25.52 -13.73 -4.07
CA LEU A 226 -26.69 -12.86 -3.95
C LEU A 226 -27.66 -13.24 -5.07
N SER A 227 -28.94 -13.41 -4.75
CA SER A 227 -30.01 -13.65 -5.74
C SER A 227 -30.19 -12.49 -6.74
N VAL A 228 -29.45 -11.40 -6.55
CA VAL A 228 -29.56 -10.13 -7.27
C VAL A 228 -28.15 -9.73 -7.68
N LYS A 229 -27.96 -9.43 -8.98
CA LYS A 229 -26.67 -9.02 -9.52
C LYS A 229 -26.45 -7.52 -9.20
N PRO A 230 -25.36 -7.11 -8.54
CA PRO A 230 -25.08 -5.69 -8.32
C PRO A 230 -24.94 -5.02 -9.67
N MET A 231 -25.80 -4.04 -9.93
CA MET A 231 -25.83 -3.39 -11.24
C MET A 231 -24.90 -2.18 -11.24
N TYR A 232 -24.90 -1.39 -10.16
CA TYR A 232 -24.08 -0.19 -10.04
C TYR A 232 -23.37 -0.08 -8.69
N ARG A 233 -22.20 0.57 -8.71
CA ARG A 233 -21.39 0.92 -7.53
C ARG A 233 -21.40 2.42 -7.35
N MET A 234 -21.64 2.86 -6.12
CA MET A 234 -21.55 4.24 -5.69
C MET A 234 -20.40 4.35 -4.68
N ILE A 235 -19.44 5.21 -4.97
CA ILE A 235 -18.32 5.48 -4.06
C ILE A 235 -18.70 6.70 -3.22
N ILE A 236 -18.76 6.51 -1.91
CA ILE A 236 -19.14 7.53 -0.94
C ILE A 236 -17.93 7.84 -0.07
N ASN A 237 -17.50 9.10 -0.10
CA ASN A 237 -16.31 9.59 0.61
C ASN A 237 -16.64 10.54 1.75
N THR A 238 -17.88 11.00 1.85
CA THR A 238 -18.33 11.96 2.88
C THR A 238 -19.62 11.49 3.50
N ASP A 239 -19.81 11.77 4.78
CA ASP A 239 -21.09 11.51 5.42
C ASP A 239 -22.14 12.49 4.92
N GLY A 240 -23.37 12.03 4.77
CA GLY A 240 -24.47 12.91 4.45
C GLY A 240 -25.72 12.21 3.96
N ILE A 241 -26.70 13.04 3.60
CA ILE A 241 -27.91 12.61 2.91
C ILE A 241 -27.67 12.81 1.42
N TYR A 242 -27.77 11.73 0.67
CA TYR A 242 -27.57 11.71 -0.77
C TYR A 242 -28.93 11.64 -1.46
N ARG A 243 -29.15 12.53 -2.42
CA ARG A 243 -30.32 12.53 -3.29
C ARG A 243 -29.88 12.41 -4.75
N ILE A 244 -30.48 11.49 -5.47
CA ILE A 244 -30.23 11.25 -6.89
C ILE A 244 -31.58 11.29 -7.62
N GLY A 245 -31.76 12.29 -8.47
CA GLY A 245 -32.96 12.44 -9.28
C GLY A 245 -32.86 11.72 -10.62
N TYR A 246 -33.96 11.77 -11.37
CA TYR A 246 -34.05 11.16 -12.70
C TYR A 246 -32.97 11.66 -13.68
N PHE A 247 -32.74 12.98 -13.71
CA PHE A 247 -31.80 13.58 -14.65
C PHE A 247 -30.35 13.21 -14.34
N GLU A 248 -29.98 13.06 -13.07
CA GLU A 248 -28.64 12.60 -12.69
C GLU A 248 -28.37 11.16 -13.18
N PHE A 249 -29.38 10.27 -13.14
CA PHE A 249 -29.27 8.93 -13.73
C PHE A 249 -29.19 8.98 -15.27
N GLN A 250 -29.91 9.91 -15.89
CA GLN A 250 -29.89 10.10 -17.34
C GLN A 250 -28.54 10.61 -17.83
N ASP A 251 -27.98 11.63 -17.17
CA ASP A 251 -26.70 12.24 -17.51
C ASP A 251 -25.53 11.28 -17.35
N THR A 252 -25.61 10.38 -16.36
CA THR A 252 -24.63 9.30 -16.13
C THR A 252 -24.82 8.10 -17.06
N LYS A 253 -25.76 8.19 -18.02
CA LYS A 253 -26.04 7.17 -19.05
C LYS A 253 -26.38 5.80 -18.44
N PHE A 254 -27.24 5.78 -17.42
CA PHE A 254 -27.79 4.53 -16.90
C PHE A 254 -28.49 3.72 -18.01
N PRO A 255 -28.49 2.39 -17.93
CA PRO A 255 -29.11 1.53 -18.93
C PRO A 255 -30.60 1.83 -19.04
N SER A 256 -31.15 1.77 -20.25
CA SER A 256 -32.58 2.00 -20.49
C SER A 256 -33.50 1.10 -19.65
N GLU A 257 -33.05 -0.12 -19.33
CA GLU A 257 -33.77 -1.06 -18.45
C GLU A 257 -34.01 -0.52 -17.03
N PHE A 258 -33.13 0.36 -16.51
CA PHE A 258 -33.32 1.00 -15.22
C PHE A 258 -34.56 1.91 -15.22
N PHE A 259 -34.73 2.70 -16.27
CA PHE A 259 -35.86 3.64 -16.38
C PHE A 259 -37.21 2.93 -16.57
N ASN A 260 -37.19 1.64 -16.94
CA ASN A 260 -38.37 0.79 -17.06
C ASN A 260 -38.60 -0.10 -15.83
N ALA A 261 -37.71 -0.03 -14.82
CA ALA A 261 -37.82 -0.85 -13.62
C ALA A 261 -38.82 -0.25 -12.62
N ASP A 262 -39.47 -1.12 -11.82
CA ASP A 262 -40.34 -0.65 -10.74
C ASP A 262 -39.46 -0.08 -9.60
N PRO A 263 -39.60 1.22 -9.24
CA PRO A 263 -38.82 1.86 -8.18
C PRO A 263 -38.97 1.18 -6.81
N ARG A 264 -40.05 0.42 -6.58
CA ARG A 264 -40.25 -0.37 -5.35
C ARG A 264 -39.22 -1.50 -5.18
N THR A 265 -38.52 -1.86 -6.24
CA THR A 265 -37.44 -2.87 -6.22
C THR A 265 -36.06 -2.28 -5.89
N PHE A 266 -35.94 -0.95 -5.84
CA PHE A 266 -34.67 -0.28 -5.59
C PHE A 266 -34.16 -0.64 -4.20
N ARG A 267 -32.88 -1.02 -4.15
CA ARG A 267 -32.17 -1.41 -2.93
C ARG A 267 -30.73 -0.93 -2.96
N ILE A 268 -30.24 -0.51 -1.81
CA ILE A 268 -28.85 -0.11 -1.61
C ILE A 268 -28.25 -0.97 -0.51
N PHE A 269 -27.05 -1.50 -0.74
CA PHE A 269 -26.30 -2.26 0.26
C PHE A 269 -24.95 -1.61 0.56
N ASN A 270 -24.59 -1.56 1.83
CA ASN A 270 -23.28 -1.16 2.31
C ASN A 270 -22.71 -2.22 3.27
N LYS A 271 -21.47 -2.67 3.03
CA LYS A 271 -20.79 -3.67 3.87
C LYS A 271 -21.65 -4.92 4.16
N GLY A 272 -22.44 -5.35 3.16
CA GLY A 272 -23.35 -6.51 3.25
C GLY A 272 -24.68 -6.26 3.97
N ARG A 273 -24.97 -5.03 4.40
CA ARG A 273 -26.24 -4.64 5.05
C ARG A 273 -27.05 -3.74 4.13
N GLU A 274 -28.36 -3.98 4.09
CA GLU A 274 -29.29 -3.12 3.34
C GLU A 274 -29.47 -1.78 4.06
N VAL A 275 -29.42 -0.69 3.29
CA VAL A 275 -29.57 0.68 3.77
C VAL A 275 -31.00 1.12 3.47
N PRO A 276 -31.75 1.66 4.45
CA PRO A 276 -33.08 2.20 4.19
C PRO A 276 -33.00 3.36 3.20
N ILE A 277 -33.89 3.36 2.21
CA ILE A 277 -33.97 4.40 1.19
C ILE A 277 -35.36 5.05 1.18
N LEU A 278 -35.44 6.30 0.76
CA LEU A 278 -36.66 6.97 0.37
C LEU A 278 -36.71 7.02 -1.16
N VAL A 279 -37.78 6.51 -1.77
CA VAL A 279 -38.01 6.68 -3.21
C VAL A 279 -39.28 7.50 -3.38
N LYS A 280 -39.13 8.78 -3.66
CA LYS A 280 -40.28 9.65 -3.90
C LYS A 280 -40.93 9.25 -5.22
N GLY A 281 -42.26 9.13 -5.21
CA GLY A 281 -43.03 8.78 -6.40
C GLY A 281 -43.23 7.29 -6.64
N GLU A 282 -42.61 6.39 -5.85
CA GLU A 282 -42.68 4.93 -6.08
C GLU A 282 -44.09 4.31 -6.01
N GLY A 283 -45.09 5.08 -5.60
CA GLY A 283 -46.48 4.65 -5.43
C GLY A 283 -47.18 4.26 -6.74
N ASP A 284 -46.74 4.74 -7.89
CA ASP A 284 -47.29 4.39 -9.20
C ASP A 284 -46.51 3.27 -9.92
N GLY A 285 -45.34 2.89 -9.39
CA GLY A 285 -44.48 1.86 -9.98
C GLY A 285 -43.67 2.32 -11.18
N GLN A 286 -43.56 3.63 -11.42
CA GLN A 286 -42.72 4.22 -12.46
C GLN A 286 -41.76 5.24 -11.85
N PHE A 287 -40.55 5.35 -12.40
CA PHE A 287 -39.58 6.35 -11.98
C PHE A 287 -39.60 7.51 -12.98
N ASN A 288 -40.40 8.53 -12.65
CA ASN A 288 -40.67 9.70 -13.48
C ASN A 288 -39.62 10.79 -13.30
N ARG A 289 -39.74 11.87 -14.09
CA ARG A 289 -38.77 12.98 -14.09
C ARG A 289 -38.69 13.76 -12.77
N ASP A 290 -39.77 13.78 -11.99
CA ASP A 290 -39.85 14.47 -10.70
C ASP A 290 -39.50 13.57 -9.50
N ASP A 291 -39.19 12.30 -9.78
CA ASP A 291 -38.89 11.28 -8.77
C ASP A 291 -37.41 11.30 -8.41
N TYR A 292 -37.13 10.89 -7.17
CA TYR A 292 -35.76 10.81 -6.68
C TYR A 292 -35.59 9.69 -5.66
N LEU A 293 -34.35 9.21 -5.59
CA LEU A 293 -33.84 8.29 -4.61
C LEU A 293 -33.06 9.06 -3.54
N GLU A 294 -33.36 8.85 -2.27
CA GLU A 294 -32.67 9.49 -1.15
C GLU A 294 -32.24 8.46 -0.10
N PHE A 295 -31.01 8.59 0.41
CA PHE A 295 -30.46 7.69 1.42
C PHE A 295 -29.37 8.37 2.26
N ILE A 296 -29.17 7.88 3.49
CA ILE A 296 -28.08 8.31 4.35
C ILE A 296 -26.86 7.43 4.04
N ALA A 297 -25.72 8.06 3.81
CA ALA A 297 -24.48 7.37 3.56
C ALA A 297 -23.34 7.93 4.41
N GLU A 298 -22.35 7.08 4.67
CA GLU A 298 -21.22 7.37 5.54
C GLU A 298 -19.91 7.06 4.80
N ALA A 299 -18.87 7.83 5.09
CA ALA A 299 -17.51 7.56 4.66
C ALA A 299 -16.97 6.26 5.27
N HIS A 300 -15.90 5.71 4.69
CA HIS A 300 -15.35 4.46 5.18
C HIS A 300 -14.66 4.66 6.54
N ARG A 301 -15.23 4.08 7.60
CA ARG A 301 -14.61 4.05 8.93
C ARG A 301 -14.65 2.64 9.51
N ILE A 302 -13.62 2.33 10.29
CA ILE A 302 -13.55 1.10 11.10
C ILE A 302 -14.24 1.34 12.44
N GLY A 303 -14.25 2.59 12.95
CA GLY A 303 -15.16 3.02 14.01
C GLY A 303 -15.12 2.13 15.25
N LEU A 304 -13.93 1.89 15.82
CA LEU A 304 -13.67 1.05 17.00
C LEU A 304 -14.25 -0.39 16.92
N SER A 305 -14.76 -0.80 15.75
CA SER A 305 -15.50 -2.05 15.61
C SER A 305 -14.60 -3.27 15.45
N ASP A 306 -13.30 -3.07 15.18
CA ASP A 306 -12.30 -4.14 15.24
C ASP A 306 -11.83 -4.33 16.68
N LYS A 307 -12.34 -5.36 17.34
CA LYS A 307 -11.96 -5.72 18.72
C LYS A 307 -10.46 -5.97 18.87
N ASN A 308 -9.76 -6.37 17.80
CA ASN A 308 -8.33 -6.63 17.84
C ASN A 308 -7.49 -5.38 17.55
N ARG A 309 -8.12 -4.28 17.11
CA ARG A 309 -7.48 -3.01 16.77
C ARG A 309 -8.36 -1.84 17.23
N PRO A 310 -8.57 -1.72 18.56
CA PRO A 310 -9.47 -0.71 19.13
C PRO A 310 -8.95 0.72 18.94
N ASP A 311 -7.67 0.89 18.58
CA ASP A 311 -7.01 2.16 18.26
C ASP A 311 -7.27 2.63 16.82
N MET A 312 -7.82 1.76 15.96
CA MET A 312 -7.93 2.03 14.52
C MET A 312 -9.31 2.63 14.18
N TYR A 313 -9.35 3.96 14.05
CA TYR A 313 -10.56 4.68 13.65
C TYR A 313 -10.82 4.61 12.13
N ASN A 314 -9.77 4.77 11.32
CA ASN A 314 -9.79 4.72 9.85
C ASN A 314 -9.16 3.42 9.32
N ASP A 315 -9.52 3.00 8.11
CA ASP A 315 -8.91 1.81 7.49
C ASP A 315 -7.59 2.17 6.78
N PRO A 316 -6.46 1.53 7.12
CA PRO A 316 -5.17 1.80 6.49
C PRO A 316 -5.09 1.33 5.03
N TYR A 317 -6.06 0.53 4.55
CA TYR A 317 -6.05 -0.02 3.20
C TYR A 317 -6.95 0.75 2.22
N THR A 318 -8.00 1.41 2.70
CA THR A 318 -8.93 2.16 1.83
C THR A 318 -9.77 3.18 2.61
N ASP A 319 -9.89 4.40 2.06
CA ASP A 319 -10.84 5.43 2.51
C ASP A 319 -12.16 5.41 1.72
N GLU A 320 -12.21 4.67 0.60
CA GLU A 320 -13.41 4.54 -0.22
C GLU A 320 -14.45 3.61 0.43
N ASN A 321 -15.67 4.12 0.64
CA ASN A 321 -16.81 3.28 0.99
C ASN A 321 -17.64 2.97 -0.26
N VAL A 322 -17.90 1.69 -0.52
CA VAL A 322 -18.65 1.26 -1.71
C VAL A 322 -20.05 0.84 -1.32
N TYR A 323 -21.04 1.55 -1.87
CA TYR A 323 -22.45 1.21 -1.83
C TYR A 323 -22.82 0.52 -3.15
N TYR A 324 -23.58 -0.56 -3.05
CA TYR A 324 -24.04 -1.32 -4.21
C TYR A 324 -25.52 -1.05 -4.44
N PHE A 325 -25.86 -0.60 -5.64
CA PHE A 325 -27.23 -0.32 -6.06
C PHE A 325 -27.80 -1.47 -6.89
N TYR A 326 -29.05 -1.82 -6.60
CA TYR A 326 -29.78 -2.92 -7.19
C TYR A 326 -31.20 -2.48 -7.56
N TRP A 327 -31.69 -3.00 -8.67
CA TRP A 327 -33.09 -2.91 -9.07
C TRP A 327 -33.49 -4.19 -9.82
N GLU A 328 -34.80 -4.41 -9.93
CA GLU A 328 -35.39 -5.49 -10.72
C GLU A 328 -36.53 -4.93 -11.56
N THR A 329 -36.83 -5.56 -12.69
CA THR A 329 -37.85 -5.04 -13.62
C THR A 329 -39.28 -5.18 -13.09
N ALA A 330 -39.54 -6.15 -12.21
CA ALA A 330 -40.87 -6.43 -11.68
C ALA A 330 -40.83 -6.57 -10.16
N VAL A 331 -41.85 -6.04 -9.49
CA VAL A 331 -42.00 -6.15 -8.04
C VAL A 331 -42.53 -7.53 -7.63
N THR A 332 -41.94 -8.09 -6.58
CA THR A 332 -42.37 -9.30 -5.87
C THR A 332 -42.27 -9.05 -4.38
N ASP A 333 -42.99 -9.80 -3.54
CA ASP A 333 -42.93 -9.62 -2.09
C ASP A 333 -41.52 -9.82 -1.51
N ALA A 334 -40.67 -10.59 -2.19
CA ALA A 334 -39.30 -10.89 -1.76
C ALA A 334 -38.26 -9.85 -2.21
N ASN A 335 -38.57 -8.97 -3.17
CA ASN A 335 -37.61 -8.03 -3.74
C ASN A 335 -37.87 -6.56 -3.37
N ARG A 336 -38.86 -6.29 -2.51
CA ARG A 336 -39.11 -4.96 -1.97
C ARG A 336 -37.98 -4.58 -1.02
N GLY A 337 -37.41 -3.40 -1.23
CA GLY A 337 -36.30 -2.90 -0.43
C GLY A 337 -36.72 -2.27 0.89
N LEU A 338 -35.74 -2.07 1.77
CA LEU A 338 -35.91 -1.37 3.04
C LEU A 338 -36.23 0.12 2.79
N ARG A 339 -37.28 0.65 3.43
CA ARG A 339 -37.75 2.02 3.24
C ARG A 339 -37.58 2.88 4.48
N MET A 340 -37.30 4.15 4.27
CA MET A 340 -37.45 5.17 5.30
C MET A 340 -38.94 5.37 5.62
N VAL A 341 -39.25 5.66 6.89
CA VAL A 341 -40.60 5.92 7.36
C VAL A 341 -40.72 7.38 7.75
N ASP A 342 -41.75 8.05 7.24
CA ASP A 342 -42.09 9.41 7.67
C ASP A 342 -42.61 9.39 9.10
N VAL A 343 -41.89 10.08 9.98
CA VAL A 343 -42.34 10.30 11.35
C VAL A 343 -42.83 11.75 11.45
N PRO A 344 -44.12 11.99 11.75
CA PRO A 344 -44.62 13.35 11.84
C PRO A 344 -43.99 14.05 13.04
N GLY A 345 -43.37 15.21 12.80
CA GLY A 345 -42.77 16.07 13.82
C GLY A 345 -43.79 16.82 14.69
N GLN A 346 -45.08 16.45 14.63
CA GLN A 346 -46.11 17.06 15.46
C GLN A 346 -45.88 16.72 16.94
N ILE A 347 -46.10 17.69 17.81
CA ILE A 347 -46.03 17.49 19.25
C ILE A 347 -47.19 16.58 19.65
N ARG A 348 -46.91 15.29 19.91
CA ARG A 348 -47.94 14.26 20.20
C ARG A 348 -48.38 14.20 21.66
N ARG A 349 -47.77 14.97 22.57
CA ARG A 349 -48.19 15.06 23.98
C ARG A 349 -48.47 16.51 24.34
N ASN A 350 -49.55 16.74 25.08
CA ASN A 350 -49.77 18.01 25.75
C ASN A 350 -48.63 18.17 26.78
N ILE A 351 -47.62 18.98 26.44
CA ILE A 351 -46.47 19.21 27.31
C ILE A 351 -46.97 20.06 28.48
N PRO A 352 -46.95 19.58 29.74
CA PRO A 352 -47.40 20.37 30.88
C PRO A 352 -46.64 21.71 30.91
N LEU A 353 -47.30 22.82 31.25
CA LEU A 353 -46.71 24.16 31.25
C LEU A 353 -45.39 24.32 32.04
N LYS A 354 -45.09 23.37 32.94
CA LYS A 354 -43.85 23.31 33.74
C LYS A 354 -42.83 22.26 33.25
N SER A 355 -42.97 21.74 32.05
CA SER A 355 -41.97 20.85 31.45
C SER A 355 -40.85 21.67 30.83
N SER A 356 -39.61 21.17 30.97
CA SER A 356 -38.39 21.69 30.35
C SER A 356 -38.44 21.74 28.82
N PHE A 357 -39.50 21.20 28.20
CA PHE A 357 -39.69 21.12 26.76
C PHE A 357 -40.82 22.03 26.21
N ASN A 358 -41.35 22.97 27.02
CA ASN A 358 -42.31 23.96 26.51
C ASN A 358 -41.59 25.03 25.65
N LEU A 359 -41.64 24.84 24.32
CA LEU A 359 -41.07 25.75 23.32
C LEU A 359 -42.07 26.82 22.82
N SER A 360 -43.30 26.87 23.35
CA SER A 360 -44.25 27.92 22.96
C SER A 360 -43.73 29.30 23.35
N GLY A 361 -43.67 30.23 22.38
CA GLY A 361 -43.20 31.60 22.61
C GLY A 361 -41.68 31.78 22.65
N LYS A 362 -40.88 30.72 22.41
CA LYS A 362 -39.42 30.83 22.30
C LYS A 362 -38.93 30.46 20.91
N SER A 363 -38.96 31.42 19.99
CA SER A 363 -38.08 31.37 18.83
C SER A 363 -36.70 31.88 19.25
N PHE A 364 -35.66 31.09 19.08
CA PHE A 364 -34.29 31.59 19.15
C PHE A 364 -33.69 31.50 17.75
N ARG A 365 -33.00 32.57 17.33
CA ARG A 365 -32.17 32.51 16.12
C ARG A 365 -31.00 31.58 16.44
N SER A 366 -30.94 30.44 15.76
CA SER A 366 -29.76 29.60 15.75
C SER A 366 -29.08 29.76 14.40
N THR A 367 -27.83 30.20 14.43
CA THR A 367 -26.95 30.13 13.27
C THR A 367 -26.23 28.80 13.38
N LEU A 368 -26.62 27.79 12.58
CA LEU A 368 -25.81 26.59 12.44
C LEU A 368 -24.56 26.95 11.63
N HIS A 369 -23.41 26.92 12.27
CA HIS A 369 -22.12 27.06 11.60
C HIS A 369 -21.69 25.67 11.13
N PHE A 370 -21.70 25.46 9.81
CA PHE A 370 -21.11 24.27 9.21
C PHE A 370 -19.68 24.63 8.80
N GLU A 371 -18.73 24.35 9.68
CA GLU A 371 -17.32 24.44 9.33
C GLU A 371 -16.91 23.18 8.56
N LYS A 372 -16.43 23.37 7.32
CA LYS A 372 -15.63 22.34 6.67
C LYS A 372 -14.30 22.34 7.40
N ASP A 373 -13.91 21.21 7.98
CA ASP A 373 -12.63 21.04 8.65
C ASP A 373 -11.51 21.22 7.61
N ASN A 374 -11.04 22.47 7.48
CA ASN A 374 -10.07 22.91 6.51
C ASN A 374 -8.77 23.27 7.24
N LEU A 375 -8.39 22.45 8.23
CA LEU A 375 -7.11 22.56 8.93
C LEU A 375 -5.96 22.15 7.98
N GLN A 376 -5.73 22.95 6.95
CA GLN A 376 -4.41 23.14 6.37
C GLN A 376 -3.80 24.34 7.11
N GLY A 377 -3.28 24.10 8.31
CA GLY A 377 -2.80 25.16 9.19
C GLY A 377 -1.87 24.62 10.27
N GLU A 378 -0.58 24.70 9.95
CA GLU A 378 0.61 24.31 10.69
C GLU A 378 0.51 24.36 12.23
N ARG A 379 0.91 23.25 12.87
CA ARG A 379 1.51 23.29 14.21
C ARG A 379 2.78 22.45 14.22
N LEU A 380 3.91 23.15 14.14
CA LEU A 380 5.27 22.75 14.53
C LEU A 380 5.97 21.65 13.69
N SER A 381 6.34 21.96 12.45
CA SER A 381 7.66 21.57 11.91
C SER A 381 7.99 22.34 10.64
N GLY A 382 9.12 23.06 10.64
CA GLY A 382 9.59 23.86 9.50
C GLY A 382 10.12 23.07 8.30
N PHE A 383 9.54 21.91 7.98
CA PHE A 383 10.01 21.05 6.88
C PHE A 383 8.90 20.60 5.90
N TYR A 384 7.70 21.19 5.97
CA TYR A 384 6.55 20.77 5.15
C TYR A 384 6.48 21.34 3.72
N SER A 385 7.48 22.10 3.27
CA SER A 385 7.44 22.78 1.95
C SER A 385 7.74 21.86 0.75
N LEU A 386 8.20 20.62 0.94
CA LEU A 386 8.59 19.74 -0.18
C LEU A 386 7.57 18.64 -0.50
N PHE A 387 6.59 18.39 0.38
CA PHE A 387 5.68 17.25 0.27
C PHE A 387 4.26 17.60 -0.19
N ASN A 388 3.98 18.89 -0.44
CA ASN A 388 2.67 19.37 -0.84
C ASN A 388 2.66 20.02 -2.23
N GLN A 389 3.39 19.42 -3.19
CA GLN A 389 3.21 19.72 -4.61
C GLN A 389 2.06 18.89 -5.18
N GLU A 390 1.32 19.40 -6.16
CA GLU A 390 0.20 18.69 -6.84
C GLU A 390 0.58 17.30 -7.39
N GLU A 391 1.88 17.02 -7.58
CA GLU A 391 2.39 15.71 -7.97
C GLU A 391 2.35 14.65 -6.84
N TYR A 392 2.42 15.06 -5.56
CA TYR A 392 2.44 14.13 -4.41
C TYR A 392 1.05 13.56 -4.09
N ALA A 393 -0.02 14.20 -4.56
CA ALA A 393 -1.41 13.73 -4.45
C ALA A 393 -1.73 12.52 -5.36
N LYS A 394 -0.78 12.05 -6.18
CA LYS A 394 -0.98 10.96 -7.15
C LYS A 394 -0.31 9.64 -6.75
N THR A 395 0.41 9.57 -5.63
CA THR A 395 1.10 8.34 -5.21
C THR A 395 0.31 7.55 -4.18
N ARG A 396 0.14 6.26 -4.44
CA ARG A 396 -0.76 5.29 -3.79
C ARG A 396 -0.56 4.99 -2.29
N ASN A 397 0.26 5.73 -1.57
CA ASN A 397 0.55 5.48 -0.15
C ASN A 397 0.20 6.74 0.67
N HIS A 398 -1.03 6.80 1.18
CA HIS A 398 -1.49 7.86 2.07
C HIS A 398 -2.16 7.23 3.30
N THR A 399 -1.38 6.88 4.32
CA THR A 399 -1.90 6.44 5.62
C THR A 399 -1.65 7.44 6.74
N ASP A 400 -0.90 8.52 6.49
CA ASP A 400 -0.49 9.52 7.49
C ASP A 400 -0.79 10.98 7.07
N ALA A 401 -0.98 11.26 5.78
CA ALA A 401 -1.17 12.62 5.26
C ALA A 401 -2.50 13.31 5.62
N ARG A 402 -3.39 12.69 6.42
CA ARG A 402 -4.68 13.29 6.82
C ARG A 402 -4.94 13.26 8.34
N ASP A 403 -3.96 12.88 9.15
CA ASP A 403 -4.10 12.91 10.61
C ASP A 403 -4.02 14.35 11.12
N LEU A 404 -5.18 14.87 11.54
CA LEU A 404 -5.31 16.18 12.19
C LEU A 404 -5.70 16.09 13.67
N LYS A 405 -5.60 14.90 14.28
CA LYS A 405 -5.83 14.71 15.71
C LYS A 405 -4.78 13.78 16.30
N PHE A 406 -3.85 14.36 17.06
CA PHE A 406 -3.13 13.65 18.11
C PHE A 406 -3.59 14.16 19.47
N TRP A 407 -3.62 13.24 20.43
CA TRP A 407 -4.31 13.26 21.72
C TRP A 407 -3.86 14.36 22.70
N ASP A 408 -4.76 14.77 23.60
CA ASP A 408 -4.40 15.39 24.88
C ASP A 408 -4.14 14.26 25.90
N GLU A 409 -3.03 14.39 26.63
CA GLU A 409 -2.66 13.55 27.77
C GLU A 409 -3.64 13.73 28.95
N ILE A 410 -3.85 12.65 29.71
CA ILE A 410 -4.08 12.72 31.16
C ILE A 410 -2.90 12.03 31.85
#